data_AF-R6PPJ0-F1
#
_entry.id   AF-R6PPJ0-F1
#
_cell.length_a   1.000
_cell.length_b   1.000
_cell.length_c   1.000
_cell.angle_alpha   90.00
_cell.angle_beta   90.00
_cell.angle_gamma   90.00
#
_symmetry.space_group_name_H-M   'P 1'
#
loop_
_entity.id
_entity.type
_entity.pdbx_description
1 polymer ?
#
loop_
_entity_poly.entity_id
_entity_poly.type
_entity_poly.pdbx_seq_one_letter_code
_entity_poly.pdbx_strand_id
1 'polypeptide(L)'
;MYQSFNIKKLIAFVLATVIICSTFISAVMLSNKPEVFAADSQKVISLQIDNPNMTIDGHTSEIDSGFGTKPLIVDGHTLVPIRAIIESVGGSVEWNQDTKEVTLKYDNNVIRLVIDSTEAYLNDKTEKLDVAPAIINNRTMLPIRFISEGFGFNVAWDSDTKTIEITVNTTDNKEETEETTINTTNSQEETEETTAMDHRVNDQNTPVVYMTKDISPEGLMNVYNQLGFKPQGNVAVKLSTGEAGGHYYLDPNLIKNLVQKVNGTIVECNTAYGGSRIETAVHKQVAKDHGFTDIADVDIMDENGSIELPVSDKAVNLKYDVVGADYNKYNSMIVLSHFKGHAMGGFGGAIKNISIGISSPRGKNYIHSGGHSETGFNNDSYKENFADAKVKTSDEVRENFFKIAALGTQDQFLESMAEAAQAVHNDKQKNGGIIYISVMNNLSVDCDCDSNPAEPEMHDVGILASTDPVALDQACVDIVYNTPRKESGALIERIESRNGIHTLEHAEEIGLGSRNYNLVNIDK
;
A
#
# COMPACT_ATOMS: atom_id res chain seq x y z
N MET A 1 88.80 -40.96 10.11
CA MET A 1 88.89 -42.12 11.01
C MET A 1 87.78 -41.97 12.05
N TYR A 2 86.78 -42.85 12.03
CA TYR A 2 85.58 -42.85 12.89
C TYR A 2 84.66 -41.60 12.76
N GLN A 3 83.34 -41.68 12.86
CA GLN A 3 82.50 -42.67 13.51
C GLN A 3 81.12 -42.68 12.82
N SER A 4 80.60 -43.88 12.59
CA SER A 4 79.26 -44.14 12.06
C SER A 4 78.19 -43.55 12.97
N PHE A 5 77.38 -42.64 12.43
CA PHE A 5 76.21 -42.11 13.14
C PHE A 5 75.12 -43.20 13.18
N ASN A 6 74.79 -43.62 14.40
CA ASN A 6 74.03 -44.82 14.68
C ASN A 6 72.53 -44.56 14.48
N ILE A 7 72.03 -44.84 13.26
CA ILE A 7 70.63 -44.65 12.81
C ILE A 7 69.60 -45.26 13.78
N LYS A 8 69.98 -46.27 14.57
CA LYS A 8 69.09 -46.89 15.57
C LYS A 8 68.72 -45.95 16.72
N LYS A 9 69.56 -44.95 17.06
CA LYS A 9 69.23 -43.94 18.09
C LYS A 9 68.30 -42.84 17.57
N LEU A 10 68.33 -42.54 16.27
CA LEU A 10 67.43 -41.56 15.66
C LEU A 10 66.01 -42.13 15.53
N ILE A 11 65.89 -43.42 15.18
CA ILE A 11 64.58 -44.09 15.07
C ILE A 11 63.93 -44.28 16.46
N ALA A 12 64.71 -44.56 17.51
CA ALA A 12 64.19 -44.64 18.87
C ALA A 12 63.71 -43.29 19.44
N PHE A 13 64.32 -42.17 19.01
CA PHE A 13 63.91 -40.82 19.43
C PHE A 13 62.67 -40.31 18.68
N VAL A 14 62.50 -40.71 17.41
CA VAL A 14 61.32 -40.41 16.60
C VAL A 14 60.11 -41.27 17.00
N LEU A 15 60.30 -42.52 17.44
CA LEU A 15 59.19 -43.35 17.96
C LEU A 15 58.75 -42.99 19.39
N ALA A 16 59.65 -42.44 20.23
CA ALA A 16 59.28 -41.99 21.58
C ALA A 16 58.54 -40.64 21.60
N THR A 17 58.65 -39.83 20.54
CA THR A 17 57.90 -38.57 20.39
C THR A 17 56.53 -38.76 19.75
N VAL A 18 56.33 -39.83 18.97
CA VAL A 18 55.03 -40.16 18.35
C VAL A 18 54.08 -40.87 19.33
N ILE A 19 54.58 -41.54 20.36
CA ILE A 19 53.75 -42.30 21.34
C ILE A 19 53.36 -41.47 22.58
N ILE A 20 54.00 -40.31 22.83
CA ILE A 20 53.59 -39.39 23.91
C ILE A 20 52.55 -38.35 23.42
N CYS A 21 52.29 -38.26 22.11
CA CYS A 21 51.28 -37.36 21.55
C CYS A 21 49.91 -38.03 21.28
N SER A 22 49.78 -39.34 21.49
CA SER A 22 48.52 -40.09 21.20
C SER A 22 47.72 -40.48 22.45
N THR A 23 48.10 -40.05 23.65
CA THR A 23 47.33 -40.25 24.88
C THR A 23 46.99 -38.96 25.65
N PHE A 24 47.21 -37.79 25.04
CA PHE A 24 46.76 -36.49 25.53
C PHE A 24 45.79 -35.77 24.57
N ILE A 25 45.16 -36.52 23.65
CA ILE A 25 44.05 -36.06 22.80
C ILE A 25 42.80 -36.89 23.18
N SER A 26 42.35 -36.75 24.43
CA SER A 26 41.01 -37.22 24.89
C SER A 26 40.56 -36.57 26.22
N ALA A 27 41.29 -35.58 26.76
CA ALA A 27 40.93 -34.94 28.03
C ALA A 27 41.18 -33.43 28.11
N VAL A 28 41.47 -32.76 26.99
CA VAL A 28 41.49 -31.28 26.89
C VAL A 28 40.64 -30.86 25.69
N MET A 29 39.37 -31.28 25.73
CA MET A 29 38.29 -30.80 24.85
C MET A 29 37.03 -30.55 25.69
N LEU A 30 37.20 -30.01 26.89
CA LEU A 30 36.19 -29.24 27.60
C LEU A 30 36.91 -28.05 28.25
N SER A 31 36.28 -26.87 28.14
CA SER A 31 36.77 -25.58 28.66
C SER A 31 37.92 -24.95 27.88
N ASN A 32 37.61 -24.47 26.67
CA ASN A 32 38.01 -23.14 26.20
C ASN A 32 37.12 -22.80 24.99
N LYS A 33 35.90 -22.32 25.25
CA LYS A 33 35.20 -21.52 24.24
C LYS A 33 36.07 -20.26 24.08
N PRO A 34 36.59 -19.94 22.88
CA PRO A 34 37.00 -18.57 22.65
C PRO A 34 35.72 -17.73 22.82
N GLU A 35 35.73 -16.77 23.74
CA GLU A 35 34.80 -15.66 23.66
C GLU A 35 35.11 -14.97 22.33
N VAL A 36 34.30 -15.27 21.32
CA VAL A 36 34.22 -14.46 20.12
C VAL A 36 33.57 -13.18 20.60
N PHE A 37 34.38 -12.16 20.88
CA PHE A 37 33.88 -10.79 20.90
C PHE A 37 33.27 -10.56 19.52
N ALA A 38 31.94 -10.48 19.45
CA ALA A 38 31.27 -9.94 18.28
C ALA A 38 31.92 -8.57 18.01
N ALA A 39 32.50 -8.39 16.83
CA ALA A 39 32.88 -7.06 16.41
C ALA A 39 31.57 -6.27 16.30
N ASP A 40 31.38 -5.24 17.13
CA ASP A 40 30.29 -4.28 16.96
C ASP A 40 30.33 -3.82 15.51
N SER A 41 29.31 -4.20 14.74
CA SER A 41 29.14 -3.67 13.40
C SER A 41 28.63 -2.23 13.59
N GLN A 42 29.40 -1.28 13.09
CA GLN A 42 29.11 0.14 13.25
C GLN A 42 28.69 0.69 11.90
N LYS A 43 27.45 1.17 11.80
CA LYS A 43 26.94 1.84 10.60
C LYS A 43 27.21 3.34 10.71
N VAL A 44 27.78 3.93 9.66
CA VAL A 44 28.15 5.35 9.63
C VAL A 44 27.37 6.06 8.52
N ILE A 45 26.65 7.11 8.90
CA ILE A 45 25.86 7.95 8.01
C ILE A 45 26.45 9.36 8.03
N SER A 46 26.84 9.87 6.86
CA SER A 46 27.42 11.20 6.70
C SER A 46 26.51 12.10 5.86
N LEU A 47 26.28 13.32 6.34
CA LEU A 47 25.44 14.35 5.72
C LEU A 47 26.22 15.67 5.70
N GLN A 48 26.01 16.50 4.69
CA GLN A 48 26.62 17.83 4.62
C GLN A 48 25.55 18.90 4.43
N ILE A 49 25.67 20.02 5.13
CA ILE A 49 24.77 21.16 4.96
C ILE A 49 24.79 21.64 3.49
N ASP A 50 23.62 22.00 2.97
CA ASP A 50 23.41 22.46 1.58
C ASP A 50 23.70 21.41 0.48
N ASN A 51 23.94 20.15 0.85
CA ASN A 51 24.17 19.03 -0.05
C ASN A 51 22.97 18.06 -0.02
N PRO A 52 22.34 17.74 -1.16
CA PRO A 52 21.18 16.84 -1.18
C PRO A 52 21.54 15.37 -0.97
N ASN A 53 22.84 15.03 -0.98
CA ASN A 53 23.32 13.67 -0.85
C ASN A 53 23.71 13.33 0.60
N MET A 54 23.42 12.09 0.99
CA MET A 54 23.99 11.41 2.15
C MET A 54 24.92 10.30 1.71
N THR A 55 25.82 9.90 2.59
CA THR A 55 26.65 8.71 2.41
C THR A 55 26.41 7.75 3.56
N ILE A 56 26.06 6.50 3.25
CA ILE A 56 25.87 5.43 4.23
C ILE A 56 26.91 4.36 3.93
N ASP A 57 27.80 4.09 4.89
CA ASP A 57 28.88 3.09 4.77
C ASP A 57 29.71 3.22 3.47
N GLY A 58 29.90 4.45 3.00
CA GLY A 58 30.65 4.78 1.77
C GLY A 58 29.81 4.84 0.48
N HIS A 59 28.52 4.50 0.52
CA HIS A 59 27.60 4.61 -0.61
C HIS A 59 26.83 5.93 -0.58
N THR A 60 26.94 6.73 -1.65
CA THR A 60 26.28 8.04 -1.75
C THR A 60 24.94 7.95 -2.49
N SER A 61 23.89 8.51 -1.90
CA SER A 61 22.55 8.65 -2.49
C SER A 61 21.92 9.99 -2.07
N GLU A 62 20.87 10.43 -2.78
CA GLU A 62 20.09 11.58 -2.31
C GLU A 62 19.36 11.22 -1.00
N ILE A 63 19.37 12.14 -0.04
CA ILE A 63 18.62 12.03 1.23
C ILE A 63 17.11 11.97 0.94
N ASP A 64 16.73 12.59 -0.18
CA ASP A 64 15.37 12.78 -0.60
C ASP A 64 15.26 12.65 -2.12
N SER A 65 15.23 11.38 -2.55
CA SER A 65 15.37 10.95 -3.95
C SER A 65 14.43 11.70 -4.89
N GLY A 66 15.01 12.48 -5.81
CA GLY A 66 14.29 13.17 -6.89
C GLY A 66 13.84 14.60 -6.53
N PHE A 67 14.04 15.03 -5.29
CA PHE A 67 13.60 16.35 -4.82
C PHE A 67 14.76 17.33 -4.59
N GLY A 68 16.00 16.83 -4.48
CA GLY A 68 17.17 17.66 -4.23
C GLY A 68 17.11 18.41 -2.89
N THR A 69 16.34 17.91 -1.91
CA THR A 69 16.20 18.49 -0.58
C THR A 69 17.50 18.36 0.20
N LYS A 70 17.85 19.41 0.94
CA LYS A 70 19.15 19.56 1.59
C LYS A 70 18.98 19.68 3.11
N PRO A 71 19.94 19.20 3.92
CA PRO A 71 20.06 19.57 5.32
C PRO A 71 20.23 21.09 5.47
N LEU A 72 19.51 21.68 6.42
CA LEU A 72 19.49 23.12 6.67
C LEU A 72 19.80 23.41 8.14
N ILE A 73 20.42 24.55 8.41
CA ILE A 73 20.58 25.06 9.78
C ILE A 73 19.47 26.07 10.06
N VAL A 74 18.64 25.78 11.05
CA VAL A 74 17.59 26.67 11.58
C VAL A 74 17.87 26.90 13.06
N ASP A 75 18.00 28.17 13.46
CA ASP A 75 18.31 28.58 14.84
C ASP A 75 19.50 27.83 15.47
N GLY A 76 20.55 27.59 14.67
CA GLY A 76 21.77 26.89 15.10
C GLY A 76 21.66 25.36 15.13
N HIS A 77 20.54 24.79 14.69
CA HIS A 77 20.27 23.35 14.72
C HIS A 77 20.01 22.81 13.32
N THR A 78 20.46 21.58 13.05
CA THR A 78 20.30 20.94 11.74
C THR A 78 18.93 20.28 11.61
N LEU A 79 18.17 20.66 10.58
CA LEU A 79 16.94 20.01 10.16
C LEU A 79 17.15 19.24 8.86
N VAL A 80 16.58 18.03 8.75
CA VAL A 80 16.70 17.15 7.58
C VAL A 80 15.39 16.43 7.27
N PRO A 81 15.15 15.98 6.02
CA PRO A 81 14.14 14.98 5.74
C PRO A 81 14.63 13.62 6.27
N ILE A 82 14.14 13.22 7.44
CA ILE A 82 14.77 12.16 8.24
C ILE A 82 14.53 10.73 7.71
N ARG A 83 13.54 10.53 6.83
CA ARG A 83 13.01 9.21 6.48
C ARG A 83 14.10 8.24 6.02
N ALA A 84 14.87 8.64 5.02
CA ALA A 84 15.92 7.79 4.46
C ALA A 84 17.00 7.40 5.48
N ILE A 85 17.25 8.27 6.47
CA ILE A 85 18.23 8.01 7.55
C ILE A 85 17.68 6.93 8.49
N ILE A 86 16.43 7.05 8.93
CA ILE A 86 15.80 6.09 9.85
C ILE A 86 15.54 4.73 9.18
N GLU A 87 15.10 4.73 7.92
CA GLU A 87 14.88 3.48 7.20
C GLU A 87 16.20 2.76 6.91
N SER A 88 17.30 3.49 6.67
CA SER A 88 18.62 2.87 6.42
C SER A 88 19.18 2.09 7.61
N VAL A 89 18.70 2.39 8.82
CA VAL A 89 19.08 1.68 10.04
C VAL A 89 18.06 0.61 10.43
N GLY A 90 16.94 0.48 9.71
CA GLY A 90 15.88 -0.49 9.99
C GLY A 90 14.73 0.04 10.85
N GLY A 91 14.62 1.37 11.00
CA GLY A 91 13.48 2.01 11.64
C GLY A 91 12.36 2.37 10.65
N SER A 92 11.26 2.94 11.16
CA SER A 92 10.14 3.43 10.36
C SER A 92 9.75 4.86 10.70
N VAL A 93 9.13 5.55 9.75
CA VAL A 93 8.65 6.94 9.89
C VAL A 93 7.23 7.07 9.37
N GLU A 94 6.31 7.39 10.27
CA GLU A 94 4.89 7.61 10.00
C GLU A 94 4.57 9.11 10.10
N TRP A 95 3.73 9.62 9.21
CA TRP A 95 3.27 11.00 9.21
C TRP A 95 1.75 11.03 9.43
N ASN A 96 1.33 11.81 10.42
CA ASN A 96 -0.06 12.12 10.69
C ASN A 96 -0.35 13.55 10.22
N GLN A 97 -1.05 13.66 9.09
CA GLN A 97 -1.39 14.95 8.47
C GLN A 97 -2.27 15.82 9.37
N ASP A 98 -3.11 15.23 10.23
CA ASP A 98 -4.12 15.96 11.01
C ASP A 98 -3.51 16.65 12.23
N THR A 99 -2.69 15.90 12.96
CA THR A 99 -1.96 16.42 14.12
C THR A 99 -0.67 17.09 13.72
N LYS A 100 -0.30 17.01 12.43
CA LYS A 100 1.02 17.34 11.91
C LYS A 100 2.12 16.66 12.73
N GLU A 101 1.89 15.42 13.12
CA GLU A 101 2.80 14.65 13.95
C GLU A 101 3.61 13.67 13.09
N VAL A 102 4.90 13.60 13.33
CA VAL A 102 5.77 12.55 12.82
C VAL A 102 6.03 11.56 13.95
N THR A 103 5.75 10.28 13.70
CA THR A 103 6.12 9.17 14.59
C THR A 103 7.27 8.39 13.97
N LEU A 104 8.38 8.26 14.69
CA LEU A 104 9.54 7.48 14.28
C LEU A 104 9.71 6.29 15.23
N LYS A 105 10.06 5.13 14.69
CA LYS A 105 10.30 3.91 15.46
C LYS A 105 11.66 3.32 15.08
N TYR A 106 12.44 2.92 16.08
CA TYR A 106 13.68 2.18 15.88
C TYR A 106 13.97 1.33 17.12
N ASP A 107 14.21 0.04 16.90
CA ASP A 107 14.27 -0.97 17.97
C ASP A 107 13.02 -0.86 18.89
N ASN A 108 13.19 -0.69 20.20
CA ASN A 108 12.09 -0.55 21.16
C ASN A 108 11.71 0.91 21.45
N ASN A 109 12.30 1.87 20.73
CA ASN A 109 12.11 3.29 20.97
C ASN A 109 11.13 3.92 19.98
N VAL A 110 10.27 4.80 20.47
CA VAL A 110 9.32 5.58 19.69
C VAL A 110 9.52 7.07 19.97
N ILE A 111 9.72 7.86 18.93
CA ILE A 111 9.79 9.32 19.00
C ILE A 111 8.59 9.92 18.27
N ARG A 112 7.88 10.84 18.91
CA ARG A 112 6.81 11.63 18.26
C ARG A 112 7.15 13.12 18.32
N LEU A 113 7.04 13.82 17.20
CA LEU A 113 7.25 15.27 17.11
C LEU A 113 6.12 15.92 16.31
N VAL A 114 5.69 17.11 16.71
CA VAL A 114 4.63 17.87 16.03
C VAL A 114 5.24 19.08 15.30
N ILE A 115 4.80 19.35 14.06
CA ILE A 115 5.22 20.55 13.31
C ILE A 115 4.92 21.81 14.09
N ASP A 116 5.87 22.75 14.07
CA ASP A 116 5.84 24.04 14.75
C ASP A 116 5.77 23.94 16.30
N SER A 117 5.96 22.75 16.88
CA SER A 117 6.01 22.52 18.33
C SER A 117 7.43 22.22 18.81
N THR A 118 7.83 22.81 19.94
CA THR A 118 9.06 22.43 20.66
C THR A 118 8.83 21.33 21.69
N GLU A 119 7.63 20.75 21.74
CA GLU A 119 7.30 19.60 22.59
C GLU A 119 7.36 18.32 21.76
N ALA A 120 8.14 17.34 22.23
CA ALA A 120 8.29 16.03 21.62
C ALA A 120 8.08 14.94 22.66
N TYR A 121 7.91 13.70 22.20
CA TYR A 121 7.73 12.54 23.07
C TYR A 121 8.75 11.47 22.71
N LEU A 122 9.50 10.98 23.70
CA LEU A 122 10.36 9.81 23.59
C LEU A 122 9.82 8.73 24.53
N ASN A 123 9.33 7.62 23.99
CA ASN A 123 8.69 6.53 24.74
C ASN A 123 7.61 7.05 25.71
N ASP A 124 6.71 7.88 25.18
CA ASP A 124 5.61 8.56 25.90
C ASP A 124 6.03 9.58 26.98
N LYS A 125 7.33 9.79 27.18
CA LYS A 125 7.85 10.86 28.04
C LYS A 125 8.00 12.15 27.24
N THR A 126 7.39 13.22 27.73
CA THR A 126 7.56 14.57 27.16
C THR A 126 9.01 15.05 27.30
N GLU A 127 9.58 15.49 26.19
CA GLU A 127 10.90 16.12 26.07
C GLU A 127 10.77 17.47 25.34
N LYS A 128 11.71 18.38 25.60
CA LYS A 128 11.73 19.70 24.95
C LYS A 128 12.78 19.75 23.86
N LEU A 129 12.40 20.26 22.69
CA LEU A 129 13.28 20.51 21.56
C LEU A 129 13.88 21.92 21.62
N ASP A 130 15.13 22.04 21.17
CA ASP A 130 15.78 23.33 20.98
C ASP A 130 15.33 24.04 19.68
N VAL A 131 14.86 23.28 18.70
CA VAL A 131 14.24 23.77 17.45
C VAL A 131 13.03 22.91 17.10
N ALA A 132 11.95 23.54 16.65
CA ALA A 132 10.75 22.83 16.25
C ALA A 132 10.93 22.15 14.87
N PRO A 133 10.29 20.97 14.64
CA PRO A 133 10.01 20.45 13.32
C PRO A 133 9.32 21.49 12.43
N ALA A 134 9.65 21.55 11.14
CA ALA A 134 9.08 22.53 10.23
C ALA A 134 8.77 21.93 8.86
N ILE A 135 7.80 22.51 8.16
CA ILE A 135 7.59 22.25 6.73
C ILE A 135 8.31 23.33 5.94
N ILE A 136 9.34 22.96 5.17
CA ILE A 136 10.14 23.88 4.35
C ILE A 136 10.13 23.36 2.93
N ASN A 137 9.75 24.21 1.96
CA ASN A 137 9.60 23.81 0.55
C ASN A 137 8.74 22.55 0.36
N ASN A 138 7.62 22.47 1.08
CA ASN A 138 6.70 21.32 1.08
C ASN A 138 7.32 20.00 1.59
N ARG A 139 8.42 20.06 2.34
CA ARG A 139 9.08 18.90 2.95
C ARG A 139 9.08 19.00 4.46
N THR A 140 8.78 17.90 5.13
CA THR A 140 8.88 17.78 6.59
C THR A 140 10.36 17.67 7.01
N MET A 141 10.84 18.67 7.73
CA MET A 141 12.22 18.83 8.15
C MET A 141 12.31 18.71 9.67
N LEU A 142 13.13 17.76 10.15
CA LEU A 142 13.14 17.36 11.56
C LEU A 142 14.51 17.51 12.22
N PRO A 143 14.59 17.81 13.54
CA PRO A 143 15.85 18.01 14.25
C PRO A 143 16.63 16.71 14.35
N ILE A 144 17.69 16.59 13.53
CA ILE A 144 18.41 15.32 13.35
C ILE A 144 19.05 14.84 14.66
N ARG A 145 19.64 15.75 15.44
CA ARG A 145 20.36 15.41 16.67
C ARG A 145 19.44 14.78 17.71
N PHE A 146 18.29 15.42 17.98
CA PHE A 146 17.33 14.91 18.95
C PHE A 146 16.86 13.50 18.59
N ILE A 147 16.56 13.27 17.31
CA ILE A 147 16.08 11.98 16.83
C ILE A 147 17.18 10.92 16.94
N SER A 148 18.38 11.21 16.43
CA SER A 148 19.50 10.28 16.45
C SER A 148 19.93 9.92 17.88
N GLU A 149 20.11 10.90 18.76
CA GLU A 149 20.48 10.66 20.15
C GLU A 149 19.35 9.98 20.93
N GLY A 150 18.09 10.27 20.62
CA GLY A 150 16.91 9.61 21.21
C GLY A 150 16.82 8.13 20.86
N PHE A 151 17.35 7.71 19.71
CA PHE A 151 17.52 6.30 19.33
C PHE A 151 18.85 5.68 19.77
N GLY A 152 19.67 6.42 20.52
CA GLY A 152 20.96 5.95 21.03
C GLY A 152 22.11 6.02 20.02
N PHE A 153 21.94 6.75 18.92
CA PHE A 153 23.01 6.99 17.94
C PHE A 153 23.93 8.12 18.41
N ASN A 154 25.19 8.06 17.99
CA ASN A 154 26.14 9.14 18.26
C ASN A 154 26.14 10.14 17.11
N VAL A 155 26.14 11.45 17.41
CA VAL A 155 26.13 12.51 16.41
C VAL A 155 27.35 13.42 16.57
N ALA A 156 28.25 13.40 15.59
CA ALA A 156 29.38 14.30 15.50
C ALA A 156 29.11 15.43 14.49
N TRP A 157 29.66 16.61 14.78
CA TRP A 157 29.59 17.79 13.92
C TRP A 157 30.99 18.31 13.62
N ASP A 158 31.31 18.43 12.34
CA ASP A 158 32.52 19.09 11.84
C ASP A 158 32.15 20.48 11.32
N SER A 159 32.65 21.53 11.99
CA SER A 159 32.37 22.92 11.65
C SER A 159 33.06 23.41 10.38
N ASP A 160 34.21 22.84 10.04
CA ASP A 160 35.03 23.27 8.90
C ASP A 160 34.40 22.78 7.60
N THR A 161 33.91 21.54 7.61
CA THR A 161 33.28 20.90 6.45
C THR A 161 31.75 20.99 6.46
N LYS A 162 31.16 21.46 7.56
CA LYS A 162 29.71 21.48 7.81
C LYS A 162 29.07 20.10 7.67
N THR A 163 29.75 19.09 8.22
CA THR A 163 29.37 17.68 8.10
C THR A 163 28.77 17.17 9.40
N ILE A 164 27.67 16.44 9.29
CA ILE A 164 27.05 15.65 10.36
C ILE A 164 27.44 14.19 10.12
N GLU A 165 28.02 13.55 11.11
CA GLU A 165 28.28 12.10 11.11
C GLU A 165 27.45 11.44 12.19
N ILE A 166 26.62 10.48 11.80
CA ILE A 166 25.79 9.67 12.70
C ILE A 166 26.36 8.26 12.72
N THR A 167 26.57 7.76 13.92
CA THR A 167 27.20 6.47 14.15
C THR A 167 26.27 5.59 14.97
N VAL A 168 25.88 4.45 14.39
CA VAL A 168 24.93 3.49 14.97
C VAL A 168 25.68 2.22 15.35
N ASN A 169 25.61 1.85 16.64
CA ASN A 169 26.18 0.60 17.13
C ASN A 169 25.09 -0.48 17.08
N THR A 170 25.21 -1.45 16.17
CA THR A 170 24.23 -2.55 16.08
C THR A 170 24.60 -3.66 17.06
N THR A 171 23.70 -4.02 17.97
CA THR A 171 23.83 -5.25 18.77
C THR A 171 23.01 -6.35 18.09
N ASP A 172 23.70 -7.37 17.55
CA ASP A 172 23.05 -8.56 16.98
C ASP A 172 22.37 -9.39 18.09
N ASN A 173 21.11 -9.09 18.39
CA ASN A 173 20.22 -10.03 19.10
C ASN A 173 19.45 -10.85 18.06
N LYS A 174 20.05 -11.95 17.62
CA LYS A 174 19.35 -13.02 16.89
C LYS A 174 18.49 -13.81 17.89
N GLU A 175 17.17 -13.65 17.84
CA GLU A 175 16.27 -14.71 18.28
C GLU A 175 16.10 -15.70 17.11
N GLU A 176 16.45 -16.95 17.40
CA GLU A 176 16.34 -18.10 16.50
C GLU A 176 14.86 -18.41 16.19
N THR A 177 14.52 -18.46 14.91
CA THR A 177 13.48 -19.38 14.44
C THR A 177 14.10 -20.25 13.35
N GLU A 178 14.03 -21.56 13.58
CA GLU A 178 14.71 -22.60 12.82
C GLU A 178 14.20 -22.66 11.37
N GLU A 179 15.04 -22.31 10.39
CA GLU A 179 14.89 -22.78 9.01
C GLU A 179 15.89 -23.90 8.72
N THR A 180 15.33 -25.02 8.27
CA THR A 180 16.07 -26.23 7.93
C THR A 180 16.80 -26.03 6.59
N THR A 181 18.13 -26.09 6.67
CA THR A 181 19.12 -25.99 5.58
C THR A 181 18.85 -26.84 4.35
N ILE A 182 18.99 -26.25 3.16
CA ILE A 182 19.58 -26.91 1.99
C ILE A 182 20.69 -26.04 1.42
N ASN A 183 21.89 -26.63 1.31
CA ASN A 183 23.14 -26.01 0.89
C ASN A 183 23.14 -25.57 -0.58
N THR A 184 23.47 -24.30 -0.82
CA THR A 184 23.88 -23.77 -2.13
C THR A 184 25.39 -23.96 -2.32
N THR A 185 25.81 -24.41 -3.51
CA THR A 185 27.21 -24.27 -3.96
C THR A 185 27.22 -23.45 -5.25
N ASN A 186 27.95 -22.33 -5.21
CA ASN A 186 28.38 -21.40 -6.26
C ASN A 186 28.01 -21.69 -7.71
N SER A 187 27.44 -20.71 -8.42
CA SER A 187 28.20 -19.87 -9.38
C SER A 187 27.33 -18.85 -10.12
N GLN A 188 27.94 -17.68 -10.35
CA GLN A 188 27.77 -16.75 -11.48
C GLN A 188 26.56 -15.79 -11.53
N GLU A 189 26.90 -14.57 -11.94
CA GLU A 189 26.02 -13.46 -12.27
C GLU A 189 24.90 -13.90 -13.22
N GLU A 190 23.67 -13.89 -12.73
CA GLU A 190 22.46 -13.88 -13.54
C GLU A 190 21.56 -12.75 -13.02
N THR A 191 21.06 -11.99 -13.99
CA THR A 191 19.96 -11.05 -13.88
C THR A 191 18.90 -11.54 -12.89
N GLU A 192 18.51 -10.72 -11.91
CA GLU A 192 17.31 -10.99 -11.11
C GLU A 192 16.09 -11.00 -12.04
N GLU A 193 15.78 -12.19 -12.56
CA GLU A 193 14.43 -12.58 -12.93
C GLU A 193 13.60 -12.48 -11.66
N THR A 194 12.79 -11.43 -11.59
CA THR A 194 11.64 -11.37 -10.69
C THR A 194 10.83 -12.64 -10.93
N THR A 195 10.77 -13.55 -9.96
CA THR A 195 9.86 -14.69 -10.04
C THR A 195 8.44 -14.13 -10.15
N ALA A 196 7.94 -14.12 -11.37
CA ALA A 196 6.66 -13.54 -11.72
C ALA A 196 5.56 -14.22 -10.90
N MET A 197 4.73 -13.42 -10.24
CA MET A 197 3.34 -13.78 -9.91
C MET A 197 2.56 -13.97 -11.22
N ASP A 198 2.99 -14.88 -12.10
CA ASP A 198 2.38 -15.00 -13.42
C ASP A 198 1.10 -15.82 -13.32
N HIS A 199 0.01 -15.14 -12.97
CA HIS A 199 -1.33 -15.69 -13.06
C HIS A 199 -1.82 -15.71 -14.52
N ARG A 200 -0.99 -15.27 -15.48
CA ARG A 200 -1.27 -15.44 -16.89
C ARG A 200 -1.12 -16.91 -17.24
N VAL A 201 -2.21 -17.46 -17.71
CA VAL A 201 -2.24 -18.81 -18.26
C VAL A 201 -2.61 -18.74 -19.75
N ASN A 202 -2.59 -19.88 -20.40
CA ASN A 202 -3.07 -20.06 -21.77
C ASN A 202 -3.99 -21.27 -21.79
N ASP A 203 -5.11 -21.17 -21.08
CA ASP A 203 -6.12 -22.22 -20.96
C ASP A 203 -7.51 -21.71 -21.38
N GLN A 204 -8.25 -22.52 -22.13
CA GLN A 204 -9.54 -22.12 -22.73
C GLN A 204 -10.65 -21.88 -21.70
N ASN A 205 -10.50 -22.41 -20.48
CA ASN A 205 -11.49 -22.26 -19.41
C ASN A 205 -11.22 -21.07 -18.47
N THR A 206 -10.15 -20.33 -18.72
CA THR A 206 -9.76 -19.20 -17.88
C THR A 206 -10.39 -17.90 -18.38
N PRO A 207 -10.85 -17.01 -17.48
CA PRO A 207 -11.31 -15.67 -17.86
C PRO A 207 -10.34 -14.92 -18.78
N VAL A 208 -10.89 -14.18 -19.74
CA VAL A 208 -10.11 -13.38 -20.68
C VAL A 208 -10.06 -11.93 -20.20
N VAL A 209 -8.86 -11.38 -20.15
CA VAL A 209 -8.63 -9.95 -19.92
C VAL A 209 -8.15 -9.34 -21.24
N TYR A 210 -8.97 -8.48 -21.82
CA TYR A 210 -8.61 -7.71 -23.01
C TYR A 210 -7.83 -6.48 -22.60
N MET A 211 -6.82 -6.10 -23.38
CA MET A 211 -5.93 -4.98 -23.10
C MET A 211 -5.61 -4.18 -24.36
N THR A 212 -5.71 -2.86 -24.28
CA THR A 212 -5.18 -1.91 -25.24
C THR A 212 -4.27 -0.91 -24.55
N LYS A 213 -3.19 -0.50 -25.22
CA LYS A 213 -2.34 0.62 -24.77
C LYS A 213 -2.90 1.98 -25.19
N ASP A 214 -3.93 2.01 -26.04
CA ASP A 214 -4.57 3.23 -26.51
C ASP A 214 -5.51 3.79 -25.43
N ILE A 215 -5.01 4.74 -24.64
CA ILE A 215 -5.81 5.45 -23.62
C ILE A 215 -6.54 6.62 -24.30
N SER A 216 -7.54 6.26 -25.10
CA SER A 216 -8.41 7.20 -25.80
C SER A 216 -9.86 6.74 -25.73
N PRO A 217 -10.84 7.60 -26.06
CA PRO A 217 -12.23 7.18 -26.18
C PRO A 217 -12.40 6.02 -27.16
N GLU A 218 -11.60 5.97 -28.24
CA GLU A 218 -11.59 4.89 -29.22
C GLU A 218 -11.03 3.59 -28.63
N GLY A 219 -9.90 3.64 -27.94
CA GLY A 219 -9.32 2.48 -27.25
C GLY A 219 -10.27 1.89 -26.21
N LEU A 220 -10.93 2.75 -25.40
CA LEU A 220 -11.95 2.34 -24.44
C LEU A 220 -13.12 1.61 -25.12
N MET A 221 -13.60 2.15 -26.24
CA MET A 221 -14.65 1.52 -27.03
C MET A 221 -14.20 0.19 -27.64
N ASN A 222 -12.94 0.07 -28.05
CA ASN A 222 -12.39 -1.15 -28.63
C ASN A 222 -12.37 -2.30 -27.62
N VAL A 223 -11.88 -2.07 -26.39
CA VAL A 223 -11.93 -3.11 -25.33
C VAL A 223 -13.36 -3.42 -24.91
N TYR A 224 -14.24 -2.42 -24.81
CA TYR A 224 -15.66 -2.64 -24.52
C TYR A 224 -16.32 -3.58 -25.54
N ASN A 225 -16.03 -3.39 -26.84
CA ASN A 225 -16.60 -4.21 -27.90
C ASN A 225 -16.17 -5.69 -27.80
N GLN A 226 -14.96 -5.99 -27.30
CA GLN A 226 -14.49 -7.36 -27.10
C GLN A 226 -15.27 -8.12 -26.04
N LEU A 227 -15.83 -7.43 -25.05
CA LEU A 227 -16.61 -8.06 -23.99
C LEU A 227 -17.95 -8.62 -24.50
N GLY A 228 -18.41 -8.20 -25.68
CA GLY A 228 -19.68 -8.65 -26.25
C GLY A 228 -20.89 -8.35 -25.36
N PHE A 229 -20.78 -7.35 -24.48
CA PHE A 229 -21.78 -7.03 -23.47
C PHE A 229 -23.07 -6.52 -24.11
N LYS A 230 -24.20 -7.13 -23.72
CA LYS A 230 -25.54 -6.79 -24.20
C LYS A 230 -26.40 -6.42 -23.00
N PRO A 231 -26.36 -5.15 -22.56
CA PRO A 231 -27.11 -4.72 -21.39
C PRO A 231 -28.62 -4.88 -21.62
N GLN A 232 -29.33 -5.13 -20.53
CA GLN A 232 -30.79 -5.17 -20.45
C GLN A 232 -31.27 -4.05 -19.52
N GLY A 233 -32.47 -3.53 -19.77
CA GLY A 233 -33.06 -2.50 -18.93
C GLY A 233 -32.19 -1.24 -18.80
N ASN A 234 -32.25 -0.60 -17.62
CA ASN A 234 -31.43 0.57 -17.33
C ASN A 234 -30.01 0.15 -16.98
N VAL A 235 -29.03 0.93 -17.44
CA VAL A 235 -27.60 0.64 -17.27
C VAL A 235 -26.98 1.59 -16.25
N ALA A 236 -26.46 1.03 -15.16
CA ALA A 236 -25.59 1.74 -14.23
C ALA A 236 -24.15 1.77 -14.79
N VAL A 237 -23.53 2.94 -14.80
CA VAL A 237 -22.09 3.11 -15.05
C VAL A 237 -21.44 3.52 -13.74
N LYS A 238 -20.82 2.57 -13.06
CA LYS A 238 -20.21 2.79 -11.75
C LYS A 238 -18.75 3.24 -11.91
N LEU A 239 -18.45 4.44 -11.42
CA LEU A 239 -17.11 5.03 -11.35
C LEU A 239 -16.95 5.87 -10.08
N SER A 240 -15.75 6.41 -9.84
CA SER A 240 -15.53 7.46 -8.84
C SER A 240 -15.53 8.83 -9.53
N THR A 241 -16.34 9.75 -9.04
CA THR A 241 -16.40 11.14 -9.51
C THR A 241 -15.25 12.00 -9.00
N GLY A 242 -14.34 11.45 -8.20
CA GLY A 242 -13.27 12.21 -7.55
C GLY A 242 -13.78 12.97 -6.30
N GLU A 243 -12.87 13.56 -5.55
CA GLU A 243 -13.21 14.42 -4.39
C GLU A 243 -13.01 15.91 -4.74
N ALA A 244 -13.73 16.82 -4.06
CA ALA A 244 -13.59 18.25 -4.31
C ALA A 244 -12.13 18.72 -4.15
N GLY A 245 -11.63 19.45 -5.16
CA GLY A 245 -10.23 19.89 -5.21
C GLY A 245 -9.24 18.82 -5.66
N GLY A 246 -9.69 17.57 -5.84
CA GLY A 246 -8.86 16.46 -6.29
C GLY A 246 -8.47 16.54 -7.77
N HIS A 247 -7.43 15.78 -8.09
CA HIS A 247 -6.87 15.63 -9.43
C HIS A 247 -6.82 14.14 -9.80
N TYR A 248 -6.69 13.82 -11.08
CA TYR A 248 -6.48 12.44 -11.58
C TYR A 248 -7.65 11.45 -11.40
N TYR A 249 -8.91 11.91 -11.37
CA TYR A 249 -10.06 11.01 -11.59
C TYR A 249 -10.22 10.68 -13.08
N LEU A 250 -11.07 9.70 -13.43
CA LEU A 250 -11.37 9.38 -14.83
C LEU A 250 -11.92 10.60 -15.56
N ASP A 251 -11.26 11.02 -16.64
CA ASP A 251 -11.69 12.14 -17.47
C ASP A 251 -13.06 11.82 -18.10
N PRO A 252 -14.10 12.66 -17.88
CA PRO A 252 -15.39 12.50 -18.55
C PRO A 252 -15.27 12.40 -20.08
N ASN A 253 -14.31 13.08 -20.70
CA ASN A 253 -14.09 13.02 -22.15
C ASN A 253 -13.62 11.64 -22.61
N LEU A 254 -12.83 10.94 -21.80
CA LEU A 254 -12.36 9.59 -22.08
C LEU A 254 -13.55 8.60 -22.11
N ILE A 255 -14.47 8.73 -21.16
CA ILE A 255 -15.57 7.76 -20.95
C ILE A 255 -16.87 8.11 -21.66
N LYS A 256 -17.03 9.35 -22.11
CA LYS A 256 -18.27 9.90 -22.69
C LYS A 256 -18.90 8.99 -23.74
N ASN A 257 -18.10 8.55 -24.71
CA ASN A 257 -18.59 7.74 -25.83
C ASN A 257 -19.20 6.42 -25.35
N LEU A 258 -18.56 5.76 -24.39
CA LEU A 258 -19.07 4.52 -23.81
C LEU A 258 -20.36 4.75 -23.03
N VAL A 259 -20.36 5.74 -22.12
CA VAL A 259 -21.52 6.06 -21.27
C VAL A 259 -22.75 6.37 -22.14
N GLN A 260 -22.58 7.20 -23.17
CA GLN A 260 -23.65 7.57 -24.09
C GLN A 260 -24.06 6.42 -25.02
N LYS A 261 -23.11 5.56 -25.45
CA LYS A 261 -23.39 4.39 -26.29
C LYS A 261 -24.35 3.39 -25.63
N VAL A 262 -24.31 3.28 -24.30
CA VAL A 262 -25.17 2.40 -23.51
C VAL A 262 -26.36 3.11 -22.88
N ASN A 263 -26.53 4.41 -23.14
CA ASN A 263 -27.52 5.27 -22.47
C ASN A 263 -27.47 5.08 -20.94
N GLY A 264 -26.25 5.08 -20.40
CA GLY A 264 -25.99 4.77 -19.00
C GLY A 264 -26.17 5.97 -18.08
N THR A 265 -26.55 5.69 -16.84
CA THR A 265 -26.54 6.65 -15.73
C THR A 265 -25.27 6.43 -14.92
N ILE A 266 -24.52 7.49 -14.63
CA ILE A 266 -23.37 7.41 -13.73
C ILE A 266 -23.89 7.21 -12.31
N VAL A 267 -23.41 6.19 -11.60
CA VAL A 267 -23.92 5.88 -10.25
C VAL A 267 -22.81 5.87 -9.21
N GLU A 268 -23.11 6.41 -8.02
CA GLU A 268 -22.28 6.35 -6.82
C GLU A 268 -23.15 6.31 -5.56
N CYS A 269 -22.53 6.09 -4.39
CA CYS A 269 -23.14 6.34 -3.09
C CYS A 269 -22.25 7.27 -2.28
N ASN A 270 -22.83 8.05 -1.37
CA ASN A 270 -22.09 9.00 -0.51
C ASN A 270 -20.97 8.33 0.28
N THR A 271 -19.90 9.07 0.54
CA THR A 271 -18.79 8.59 1.39
C THR A 271 -19.25 8.45 2.84
N ALA A 272 -18.65 7.51 3.58
CA ALA A 272 -18.87 7.34 5.03
C ALA A 272 -17.74 7.95 5.88
N TYR A 273 -16.65 8.31 5.21
CA TYR A 273 -15.45 8.92 5.75
C TYR A 273 -15.43 10.40 5.37
N GLY A 274 -14.52 11.16 5.98
CA GLY A 274 -14.37 12.60 5.73
C GLY A 274 -14.22 12.94 4.25
N GLY A 275 -14.48 14.20 3.92
CA GLY A 275 -14.58 14.68 2.54
C GLY A 275 -15.90 15.41 2.32
N SER A 276 -16.08 15.97 1.12
CA SER A 276 -17.26 16.73 0.75
C SER A 276 -18.42 15.84 0.27
N ARG A 277 -18.10 14.65 -0.25
CA ARG A 277 -19.09 13.68 -0.79
C ARG A 277 -19.88 12.87 0.24
N ILE A 278 -19.85 13.29 1.51
CA ILE A 278 -20.72 12.76 2.56
C ILE A 278 -22.17 13.26 2.41
N GLU A 279 -22.34 14.46 1.84
CA GLU A 279 -23.65 15.08 1.62
C GLU A 279 -24.08 14.94 0.16
N THR A 280 -25.27 14.41 -0.10
CA THR A 280 -25.76 14.14 -1.46
C THR A 280 -25.75 15.38 -2.36
N ALA A 281 -26.17 16.54 -1.84
CA ALA A 281 -26.20 17.78 -2.60
C ALA A 281 -24.79 18.21 -3.03
N VAL A 282 -23.80 18.04 -2.14
CA VAL A 282 -22.40 18.38 -2.41
C VAL A 282 -21.77 17.34 -3.34
N HIS A 283 -22.08 16.05 -3.17
CA HIS A 283 -21.63 14.99 -4.07
C HIS A 283 -22.10 15.22 -5.51
N LYS A 284 -23.38 15.57 -5.70
CA LYS A 284 -23.92 15.96 -7.02
C LYS A 284 -23.22 17.20 -7.57
N GLN A 285 -22.88 18.17 -6.71
CA GLN A 285 -22.15 19.37 -7.12
C GLN A 285 -20.71 19.03 -7.56
N VAL A 286 -20.00 18.14 -6.85
CA VAL A 286 -18.67 17.65 -7.24
C VAL A 286 -18.73 16.94 -8.59
N ALA A 287 -19.69 16.04 -8.79
CA ALA A 287 -19.88 15.37 -10.07
C ALA A 287 -20.13 16.37 -11.23
N LYS A 288 -20.87 17.45 -10.95
CA LYS A 288 -21.09 18.54 -11.91
C LYS A 288 -19.82 19.35 -12.17
N ASP A 289 -19.10 19.75 -11.14
CA ASP A 289 -17.88 20.56 -11.26
C ASP A 289 -16.77 19.81 -11.99
N HIS A 290 -16.76 18.48 -11.87
CA HIS A 290 -15.84 17.60 -12.60
C HIS A 290 -16.35 17.19 -14.00
N GLY A 291 -17.50 17.70 -14.45
CA GLY A 291 -18.00 17.52 -15.82
C GLY A 291 -18.76 16.19 -16.09
N PHE A 292 -19.02 15.36 -15.07
CA PHE A 292 -19.74 14.10 -15.27
C PHE A 292 -21.21 14.33 -15.65
N THR A 293 -21.85 15.38 -15.13
CA THR A 293 -23.24 15.72 -15.48
C THR A 293 -23.39 16.24 -16.91
N ASP A 294 -22.30 16.60 -17.57
CA ASP A 294 -22.33 17.07 -18.96
C ASP A 294 -22.40 15.91 -19.96
N ILE A 295 -22.09 14.68 -19.52
CA ILE A 295 -22.05 13.50 -20.37
C ILE A 295 -23.21 12.53 -20.12
N ALA A 296 -23.75 12.48 -18.89
CA ALA A 296 -24.86 11.63 -18.49
C ALA A 296 -25.53 12.11 -17.19
N ASP A 297 -26.71 11.55 -16.88
CA ASP A 297 -27.31 11.70 -15.56
C ASP A 297 -26.42 11.05 -14.49
N VAL A 298 -26.40 11.65 -13.29
CA VAL A 298 -25.67 11.15 -12.11
C VAL A 298 -26.67 10.81 -11.02
N ASP A 299 -26.66 9.56 -10.55
CA ASP A 299 -27.50 9.04 -9.46
C ASP A 299 -26.64 8.74 -8.22
N ILE A 300 -26.97 9.42 -7.12
CA ILE A 300 -26.39 9.13 -5.80
C ILE A 300 -27.36 8.17 -5.13
N MET A 301 -27.08 6.87 -5.28
CA MET A 301 -28.09 5.82 -5.11
C MET A 301 -28.61 5.68 -3.68
N ASP A 302 -27.90 6.23 -2.70
CA ASP A 302 -28.27 6.23 -1.30
C ASP A 302 -29.02 7.49 -0.85
N GLU A 303 -29.34 8.43 -1.76
CA GLU A 303 -30.13 9.64 -1.48
C GLU A 303 -31.47 9.31 -0.77
N ASN A 304 -32.07 8.18 -1.12
CA ASN A 304 -33.37 7.74 -0.60
C ASN A 304 -33.25 6.53 0.34
N GLY A 305 -32.07 6.28 0.91
CA GLY A 305 -31.80 5.20 1.86
C GLY A 305 -31.02 4.03 1.27
N SER A 306 -31.14 2.86 1.88
CA SER A 306 -30.34 1.67 1.53
C SER A 306 -31.18 0.39 1.48
N ILE A 307 -30.70 -0.61 0.75
CA ILE A 307 -31.26 -1.97 0.71
C ILE A 307 -30.17 -3.00 1.00
N GLU A 308 -30.59 -4.21 1.33
CA GLU A 308 -29.69 -5.33 1.62
C GLU A 308 -29.65 -6.31 0.45
N LEU A 309 -28.45 -6.73 0.08
CA LEU A 309 -28.20 -7.79 -0.90
C LEU A 309 -27.64 -9.04 -0.19
N PRO A 310 -28.09 -10.25 -0.55
CA PRO A 310 -27.53 -11.46 0.03
C PRO A 310 -26.09 -11.68 -0.43
N VAL A 311 -25.21 -12.01 0.52
CA VAL A 311 -23.85 -12.53 0.23
C VAL A 311 -23.89 -14.04 0.00
N SER A 312 -22.79 -14.63 -0.45
CA SER A 312 -22.70 -16.09 -0.58
C SER A 312 -22.66 -16.79 0.78
N ASP A 313 -22.94 -18.10 0.77
CA ASP A 313 -22.78 -18.98 1.92
C ASP A 313 -21.32 -19.20 2.33
N LYS A 314 -20.37 -18.78 1.49
CA LYS A 314 -18.93 -18.79 1.77
C LYS A 314 -18.41 -17.51 2.40
N ALA A 315 -19.22 -16.44 2.46
CA ALA A 315 -18.84 -15.22 3.16
C ALA A 315 -18.60 -15.52 4.65
N VAL A 316 -17.51 -14.99 5.21
CA VAL A 316 -17.08 -15.25 6.59
C VAL A 316 -17.30 -14.06 7.50
N ASN A 317 -17.36 -12.83 6.96
CA ASN A 317 -17.56 -11.61 7.75
C ASN A 317 -18.96 -11.02 7.61
N LEU A 318 -19.41 -10.77 6.39
CA LEU A 318 -20.67 -10.11 6.10
C LEU A 318 -21.83 -11.10 6.14
N LYS A 319 -22.98 -10.67 6.64
CA LYS A 319 -24.25 -11.41 6.55
C LYS A 319 -25.08 -11.02 5.33
N TYR A 320 -24.84 -9.81 4.83
CA TYR A 320 -25.45 -9.18 3.67
C TYR A 320 -24.60 -7.97 3.29
N ASP A 321 -24.70 -7.52 2.06
CA ASP A 321 -24.16 -6.24 1.60
C ASP A 321 -25.24 -5.16 1.70
N VAL A 322 -24.87 -3.90 1.96
CA VAL A 322 -25.82 -2.78 2.12
C VAL A 322 -25.56 -1.67 1.11
N VAL A 323 -26.32 -1.69 0.02
CA VAL A 323 -26.19 -0.77 -1.12
C VAL A 323 -27.22 0.36 -1.08
N GLY A 324 -27.06 1.38 -1.93
CA GLY A 324 -28.05 2.46 -2.07
C GLY A 324 -29.43 1.95 -2.54
N ALA A 325 -30.52 2.58 -2.07
CA ALA A 325 -31.89 2.15 -2.36
C ALA A 325 -32.22 2.17 -3.86
N ASP A 326 -31.61 3.07 -4.61
CA ASP A 326 -31.84 3.21 -6.05
C ASP A 326 -31.09 2.16 -6.89
N TYR A 327 -30.30 1.29 -6.27
CA TYR A 327 -29.61 0.16 -6.92
C TYR A 327 -30.53 -0.69 -7.81
N ASN A 328 -31.78 -0.92 -7.39
CA ASN A 328 -32.75 -1.72 -8.12
C ASN A 328 -33.34 -1.04 -9.36
N LYS A 329 -33.05 0.26 -9.59
CA LYS A 329 -33.39 0.93 -10.84
C LYS A 329 -32.61 0.38 -12.04
N TYR A 330 -31.47 -0.27 -11.78
CA TYR A 330 -30.51 -0.71 -12.79
C TYR A 330 -30.43 -2.23 -12.86
N ASN A 331 -30.65 -2.76 -14.06
CA ASN A 331 -30.49 -4.18 -14.35
C ASN A 331 -29.02 -4.41 -14.67
N SER A 332 -28.52 -3.80 -15.74
CA SER A 332 -27.13 -3.96 -16.15
C SER A 332 -26.18 -2.98 -15.45
N MET A 333 -24.92 -3.40 -15.28
CA MET A 333 -23.89 -2.55 -14.71
C MET A 333 -22.58 -2.62 -15.52
N ILE A 334 -21.97 -1.47 -15.76
CA ILE A 334 -20.59 -1.34 -16.25
C ILE A 334 -19.78 -0.72 -15.12
N VAL A 335 -18.69 -1.36 -14.75
CA VAL A 335 -17.78 -0.90 -13.71
C VAL A 335 -16.58 -0.29 -14.40
N LEU A 336 -16.48 1.04 -14.34
CA LEU A 336 -15.36 1.81 -14.87
C LEU A 336 -14.47 2.23 -13.70
N SER A 337 -13.39 1.50 -13.51
CA SER A 337 -12.41 1.74 -12.45
C SER A 337 -11.23 2.53 -12.96
N HIS A 338 -10.75 3.43 -12.11
CA HIS A 338 -9.39 3.93 -12.22
C HIS A 338 -8.52 3.06 -11.32
N PHE A 339 -7.71 2.19 -11.91
CA PHE A 339 -6.85 1.32 -11.11
C PHE A 339 -5.67 2.12 -10.56
N LYS A 340 -5.47 2.10 -9.23
CA LYS A 340 -4.39 2.82 -8.53
C LYS A 340 -4.21 2.32 -7.11
N GLY A 341 -3.30 2.92 -6.33
CA GLY A 341 -3.12 2.56 -4.93
C GLY A 341 -4.31 2.95 -4.03
N HIS A 342 -4.40 2.36 -2.85
CA HIS A 342 -5.44 2.69 -1.86
C HIS A 342 -4.91 2.59 -0.43
N ALA A 343 -5.23 3.60 0.40
CA ALA A 343 -4.68 3.75 1.75
C ALA A 343 -4.95 2.57 2.69
N MET A 344 -6.14 1.95 2.62
CA MET A 344 -6.47 0.74 3.38
C MET A 344 -6.53 -0.52 2.52
N GLY A 345 -6.69 -0.40 1.20
CA GLY A 345 -6.99 -1.55 0.33
C GLY A 345 -5.75 -2.11 -0.35
N GLY A 346 -4.61 -1.44 -0.21
CA GLY A 346 -3.42 -1.63 -1.03
C GLY A 346 -3.61 -1.04 -2.43
N PHE A 347 -4.64 -1.46 -3.14
CA PHE A 347 -5.06 -0.89 -4.43
C PHE A 347 -6.57 -0.68 -4.49
N GLY A 348 -7.00 0.17 -5.41
CA GLY A 348 -8.39 0.35 -5.80
C GLY A 348 -8.57 -0.10 -7.24
N GLY A 349 -9.32 -1.17 -7.45
CA GLY A 349 -9.68 -1.72 -8.76
C GLY A 349 -11.18 -1.95 -8.91
N ALA A 350 -11.56 -2.86 -9.80
CA ALA A 350 -12.93 -3.31 -10.02
C ALA A 350 -13.63 -3.75 -8.72
N ILE A 351 -12.98 -4.58 -7.90
CA ILE A 351 -13.58 -5.13 -6.68
C ILE A 351 -13.95 -4.00 -5.70
N LYS A 352 -13.02 -3.09 -5.41
CA LYS A 352 -13.29 -1.94 -4.52
C LYS A 352 -14.37 -1.02 -5.08
N ASN A 353 -14.42 -0.85 -6.40
CA ASN A 353 -15.38 0.03 -7.06
C ASN A 353 -16.82 -0.49 -6.93
N ILE A 354 -17.06 -1.79 -7.15
CA ILE A 354 -18.39 -2.40 -6.95
C ILE A 354 -18.71 -2.79 -5.51
N SER A 355 -17.73 -2.77 -4.61
CA SER A 355 -17.96 -2.96 -3.19
C SER A 355 -18.28 -1.61 -2.53
N ILE A 356 -17.24 -0.88 -2.14
CA ILE A 356 -17.33 0.40 -1.43
C ILE A 356 -18.09 1.46 -2.23
N GLY A 357 -17.92 1.49 -3.54
CA GLY A 357 -18.45 2.57 -4.36
C GLY A 357 -19.98 2.59 -4.48
N ILE A 358 -20.66 1.46 -4.29
CA ILE A 358 -22.13 1.37 -4.36
C ILE A 358 -22.76 1.04 -3.00
N SER A 359 -21.95 0.68 -2.01
CA SER A 359 -22.37 0.57 -0.63
C SER A 359 -22.88 1.93 -0.14
N SER A 360 -24.01 1.95 0.55
CA SER A 360 -24.44 3.15 1.30
C SER A 360 -23.42 3.48 2.42
N PRO A 361 -23.46 4.65 3.06
CA PRO A 361 -22.63 4.93 4.22
C PRO A 361 -22.74 3.86 5.32
N ARG A 362 -23.94 3.28 5.51
CA ARG A 362 -24.18 2.15 6.41
C ARG A 362 -23.39 0.90 5.99
N GLY A 363 -23.43 0.56 4.70
CA GLY A 363 -22.67 -0.56 4.14
C GLY A 363 -21.16 -0.34 4.17
N LYS A 364 -20.70 0.89 3.90
CA LYS A 364 -19.29 1.26 4.01
C LYS A 364 -18.78 1.05 5.44
N ASN A 365 -19.52 1.45 6.47
CA ASN A 365 -19.16 1.17 7.87
C ASN A 365 -19.10 -0.34 8.13
N TYR A 366 -20.08 -1.09 7.61
CA TYR A 366 -20.15 -2.54 7.78
C TYR A 366 -18.93 -3.25 7.18
N ILE A 367 -18.56 -2.89 5.96
CA ILE A 367 -17.38 -3.44 5.27
C ILE A 367 -16.08 -3.04 5.99
N HIS A 368 -15.90 -1.76 6.33
CA HIS A 368 -14.67 -1.28 6.98
C HIS A 368 -14.49 -1.83 8.40
N SER A 369 -15.58 -2.15 9.08
CA SER A 369 -15.52 -2.79 10.40
C SER A 369 -15.31 -4.30 10.31
N GLY A 370 -15.19 -4.92 9.12
CA GLY A 370 -15.10 -6.37 9.00
C GLY A 370 -16.39 -7.09 9.40
N GLY A 371 -17.56 -6.50 9.13
CA GLY A 371 -18.86 -7.09 9.49
C GLY A 371 -19.29 -6.90 10.96
N HIS A 372 -18.61 -6.04 11.73
CA HIS A 372 -18.91 -5.84 13.15
C HIS A 372 -19.96 -4.76 13.41
N SER A 373 -19.99 -3.68 12.62
CA SER A 373 -20.90 -2.55 12.87
C SER A 373 -21.33 -1.81 11.61
N GLU A 374 -22.63 -1.56 11.53
CA GLU A 374 -23.25 -0.69 10.52
C GLU A 374 -23.34 0.78 10.97
N THR A 375 -23.07 1.07 12.25
CA THR A 375 -23.23 2.39 12.88
C THR A 375 -21.98 2.81 13.65
N GLY A 376 -21.63 4.09 13.60
CA GLY A 376 -20.58 4.63 14.47
C GLY A 376 -20.93 4.60 15.96
N PHE A 377 -19.92 4.56 16.83
CA PHE A 377 -20.10 4.46 18.28
C PHE A 377 -20.83 5.69 18.85
N ASN A 378 -22.17 5.60 18.96
CA ASN A 378 -23.02 5.96 20.10
C ASN A 378 -24.50 5.96 19.67
N ASN A 379 -25.28 5.01 20.22
CA ASN A 379 -26.73 5.01 20.47
C ASN A 379 -27.71 5.31 19.32
N ASP A 380 -28.55 4.32 19.01
CA ASP A 380 -30.03 4.35 18.83
C ASP A 380 -30.71 5.47 18.01
N SER A 381 -29.96 6.28 17.26
CA SER A 381 -30.47 7.43 16.50
C SER A 381 -30.23 7.36 14.99
N TYR A 382 -29.55 6.32 14.49
CA TYR A 382 -29.33 6.08 13.06
C TYR A 382 -30.56 5.50 12.32
N LYS A 383 -31.77 5.80 12.81
CA LYS A 383 -33.04 5.55 12.12
C LYS A 383 -33.55 6.76 11.35
N GLU A 384 -32.89 7.91 11.44
CA GLU A 384 -33.29 9.10 10.70
C GLU A 384 -32.24 9.47 9.66
N ASN A 385 -32.75 9.79 8.46
CA ASN A 385 -32.00 10.10 7.26
C ASN A 385 -30.80 11.02 7.52
N PHE A 386 -29.71 10.81 6.78
CA PHE A 386 -28.53 11.68 6.74
C PHE A 386 -28.88 13.17 6.50
N ALA A 387 -30.10 13.49 6.06
CA ALA A 387 -30.58 14.85 5.84
C ALA A 387 -30.73 15.72 7.10
N ASP A 388 -30.86 15.15 8.31
CA ASP A 388 -31.21 15.94 9.52
C ASP A 388 -30.20 15.82 10.69
N ALA A 389 -29.04 15.19 10.48
CA ALA A 389 -27.95 15.29 11.44
C ALA A 389 -27.38 16.71 11.41
N LYS A 390 -27.64 17.51 12.46
CA LYS A 390 -26.92 18.79 12.69
C LYS A 390 -25.44 18.56 12.45
N VAL A 391 -24.95 19.13 11.34
CA VAL A 391 -23.62 18.99 10.76
C VAL A 391 -22.56 18.74 11.82
N LYS A 392 -22.12 17.49 11.93
CA LYS A 392 -20.83 17.14 12.54
C LYS A 392 -19.76 17.59 11.56
N THR A 393 -18.66 18.16 12.05
CA THR A 393 -17.59 18.59 11.14
C THR A 393 -17.02 17.38 10.40
N SER A 394 -16.40 17.60 9.23
CA SER A 394 -15.72 16.54 8.46
C SER A 394 -14.71 15.75 9.32
N ASP A 395 -14.10 16.41 10.30
CA ASP A 395 -13.13 15.82 11.22
C ASP A 395 -13.78 14.83 12.20
N GLU A 396 -14.94 15.19 12.78
CA GLU A 396 -15.69 14.30 13.68
C GLU A 396 -16.22 13.06 12.96
N VAL A 397 -16.68 13.23 11.70
CA VAL A 397 -17.11 12.12 10.84
C VAL A 397 -15.94 11.18 10.57
N ARG A 398 -14.78 11.73 10.23
CA ARG A 398 -13.57 10.97 9.95
C ARG A 398 -13.02 10.23 11.16
N GLU A 399 -12.95 10.88 12.33
CA GLU A 399 -12.50 10.24 13.57
C GLU A 399 -13.41 9.06 13.96
N ASN A 400 -14.73 9.24 13.85
CA ASN A 400 -15.70 8.19 14.14
C ASN A 400 -15.58 7.01 13.16
N PHE A 401 -15.35 7.28 11.87
CA PHE A 401 -15.13 6.25 10.87
C PHE A 401 -13.90 5.39 11.19
N PHE A 402 -12.76 6.00 11.55
CA PHE A 402 -11.57 5.23 11.91
C PHE A 402 -11.76 4.37 13.17
N LYS A 403 -12.56 4.82 14.15
CA LYS A 403 -12.93 4.00 15.31
C LYS A 403 -13.77 2.79 14.94
N ILE A 404 -14.66 2.92 13.95
CA ILE A 404 -15.45 1.80 13.42
C ILE A 404 -14.56 0.83 12.64
N ALA A 405 -13.71 1.37 11.76
CA ALA A 405 -12.80 0.56 10.97
C ALA A 405 -11.86 -0.28 11.87
N ALA A 406 -11.43 0.29 13.00
CA ALA A 406 -10.63 -0.39 14.00
C ALA A 406 -11.35 -1.53 14.77
N LEU A 407 -12.65 -1.78 14.50
CA LEU A 407 -13.35 -2.96 15.04
C LEU A 407 -13.00 -4.26 14.32
N GLY A 408 -12.62 -4.16 13.05
CA GLY A 408 -12.14 -5.29 12.27
C GLY A 408 -10.61 -5.27 12.18
N THR A 409 -10.03 -6.42 11.82
CA THR A 409 -8.63 -6.46 11.36
C THR A 409 -8.51 -5.95 9.93
N GLN A 410 -7.27 -5.68 9.50
CA GLN A 410 -6.96 -5.34 8.12
C GLN A 410 -7.51 -6.40 7.15
N ASP A 411 -7.29 -7.69 7.45
CA ASP A 411 -7.76 -8.78 6.59
C ASP A 411 -9.28 -8.87 6.56
N GLN A 412 -9.96 -8.72 7.71
CA GLN A 412 -11.43 -8.73 7.75
C GLN A 412 -12.05 -7.62 6.90
N PHE A 413 -11.38 -6.45 6.80
CA PHE A 413 -11.80 -5.39 5.88
C PHE A 413 -11.65 -5.83 4.41
N LEU A 414 -10.51 -6.40 4.03
CA LEU A 414 -10.25 -6.86 2.66
C LEU A 414 -11.19 -8.00 2.25
N GLU A 415 -11.40 -8.95 3.15
CA GLU A 415 -12.35 -10.06 3.00
C GLU A 415 -13.79 -9.54 2.83
N SER A 416 -14.23 -8.63 3.72
CA SER A 416 -15.56 -8.00 3.63
C SER A 416 -15.73 -7.21 2.33
N MET A 417 -14.67 -6.58 1.83
CA MET A 417 -14.71 -5.85 0.56
C MET A 417 -14.98 -6.81 -0.62
N ALA A 418 -14.33 -7.97 -0.64
CA ALA A 418 -14.57 -9.01 -1.65
C ALA A 418 -15.97 -9.63 -1.52
N GLU A 419 -16.47 -9.87 -0.30
CA GLU A 419 -17.82 -10.41 -0.06
C GLU A 419 -18.92 -9.47 -0.54
N ALA A 420 -18.79 -8.16 -0.28
CA ALA A 420 -19.73 -7.16 -0.80
C ALA A 420 -19.68 -7.08 -2.32
N ALA A 421 -18.49 -7.05 -2.94
CA ALA A 421 -18.35 -7.12 -4.39
C ALA A 421 -19.05 -8.36 -4.98
N GLN A 422 -18.95 -9.50 -4.30
CA GLN A 422 -19.59 -10.73 -4.74
C GLN A 422 -21.12 -10.66 -4.70
N ALA A 423 -21.72 -10.06 -3.67
CA ALA A 423 -23.17 -9.89 -3.60
C ALA A 423 -23.70 -9.14 -4.84
N VAL A 424 -23.01 -8.06 -5.20
CA VAL A 424 -23.33 -7.22 -6.37
C VAL A 424 -23.13 -7.97 -7.68
N HIS A 425 -21.96 -8.61 -7.86
CA HIS A 425 -21.67 -9.38 -9.06
C HIS A 425 -22.73 -10.46 -9.29
N ASN A 426 -23.04 -11.24 -8.25
CA ASN A 426 -23.99 -12.34 -8.33
C ASN A 426 -25.43 -11.88 -8.62
N ASP A 427 -25.85 -10.74 -8.06
CA ASP A 427 -27.16 -10.15 -8.37
C ASP A 427 -27.22 -9.69 -9.83
N LYS A 428 -26.24 -8.90 -10.28
CA LYS A 428 -26.24 -8.34 -11.64
C LYS A 428 -26.04 -9.39 -12.72
N GLN A 429 -25.25 -10.43 -12.49
CA GLN A 429 -25.16 -11.58 -13.42
C GLN A 429 -26.52 -12.23 -13.67
N LYS A 430 -27.40 -12.28 -12.64
CA LYS A 430 -28.76 -12.81 -12.78
C LYS A 430 -29.74 -11.81 -13.41
N ASN A 431 -29.40 -10.52 -13.39
CA ASN A 431 -30.31 -9.42 -13.68
C ASN A 431 -29.76 -8.45 -14.72
N GLY A 432 -29.42 -8.91 -15.93
CA GLY A 432 -29.01 -8.05 -17.06
C GLY A 432 -27.50 -7.99 -17.31
N GLY A 433 -26.69 -8.50 -16.40
CA GLY A 433 -25.25 -8.69 -16.57
C GLY A 433 -24.40 -7.53 -16.06
N ILE A 434 -23.15 -7.84 -15.74
CA ILE A 434 -22.14 -6.90 -15.27
C ILE A 434 -20.82 -7.13 -16.01
N ILE A 435 -20.11 -6.04 -16.31
CA ILE A 435 -18.77 -6.06 -16.90
C ILE A 435 -17.84 -5.05 -16.24
N TYR A 436 -16.53 -5.26 -16.42
CA TYR A 436 -15.49 -4.51 -15.74
C TYR A 436 -14.47 -3.97 -16.72
N ILE A 437 -14.13 -2.69 -16.56
CA ILE A 437 -13.09 -2.02 -17.32
C ILE A 437 -12.26 -1.19 -16.34
N SER A 438 -10.95 -1.39 -16.35
CA SER A 438 -9.99 -0.65 -15.54
C SER A 438 -9.09 0.18 -16.44
N VAL A 439 -9.05 1.49 -16.20
CA VAL A 439 -8.07 2.39 -16.83
C VAL A 439 -6.87 2.50 -15.88
N MET A 440 -5.67 2.24 -16.40
CA MET A 440 -4.40 2.34 -15.69
C MET A 440 -3.58 3.51 -16.26
N ASN A 441 -4.02 4.74 -16.00
CA ASN A 441 -3.24 5.96 -16.21
C ASN A 441 -3.04 6.70 -14.89
N ASN A 442 -2.20 7.73 -14.83
CA ASN A 442 -2.00 8.56 -13.63
C ASN A 442 -1.90 7.72 -12.32
N LEU A 443 -1.06 6.68 -12.35
CA LEU A 443 -0.97 5.65 -11.32
C LEU A 443 -0.30 6.17 -10.04
N SER A 444 -1.11 6.86 -9.22
CA SER A 444 -0.78 7.29 -7.85
C SER A 444 -0.90 6.15 -6.84
N VAL A 445 -0.23 6.28 -5.70
CA VAL A 445 -0.41 5.40 -4.53
C VAL A 445 -1.72 5.67 -3.76
N ASP A 446 -2.39 6.79 -4.03
CA ASP A 446 -3.65 7.19 -3.38
C ASP A 446 -4.81 7.13 -4.38
N CYS A 447 -6.02 6.85 -3.86
CA CYS A 447 -7.21 6.61 -4.69
C CYS A 447 -7.94 7.91 -5.07
N ASP A 448 -8.80 7.88 -6.09
CA ASP A 448 -9.65 9.02 -6.52
C ASP A 448 -10.56 9.58 -5.42
N CYS A 449 -10.79 8.80 -4.37
CA CYS A 449 -11.54 9.25 -3.21
C CYS A 449 -10.76 10.19 -2.29
N ASP A 450 -9.46 10.34 -2.52
CA ASP A 450 -8.61 11.28 -1.81
C ASP A 450 -8.70 12.68 -2.46
N SER A 451 -8.86 13.69 -1.61
CA SER A 451 -8.86 15.10 -2.00
C SER A 451 -7.46 15.64 -2.34
N ASN A 452 -6.39 14.97 -1.89
CA ASN A 452 -5.01 15.38 -2.11
C ASN A 452 -4.11 14.17 -2.42
N PRO A 453 -4.35 13.45 -3.53
CA PRO A 453 -3.59 12.25 -3.84
C PRO A 453 -2.11 12.57 -4.10
N ALA A 454 -1.21 11.64 -3.75
CA ALA A 454 0.18 11.71 -4.19
C ALA A 454 0.28 11.80 -5.73
N GLU A 455 1.33 12.44 -6.23
CA GLU A 455 1.58 12.49 -7.67
C GLU A 455 1.78 11.07 -8.25
N PRO A 456 1.30 10.79 -9.47
CA PRO A 456 1.59 9.54 -10.15
C PRO A 456 3.11 9.30 -10.33
N GLU A 457 3.59 8.16 -9.85
CA GLU A 457 5.00 7.75 -10.01
C GLU A 457 5.18 6.71 -11.12
N MET A 458 4.17 5.87 -11.34
CA MET A 458 4.18 4.83 -12.37
C MET A 458 3.59 5.35 -13.68
N HIS A 459 4.21 4.96 -14.80
CA HIS A 459 3.78 5.36 -16.14
C HIS A 459 2.40 4.79 -16.52
N ASP A 460 1.72 5.47 -17.46
CA ASP A 460 0.46 5.01 -18.03
C ASP A 460 0.60 3.66 -18.74
N VAL A 461 -0.27 2.71 -18.42
CA VAL A 461 -0.23 1.32 -18.91
C VAL A 461 -1.21 1.10 -20.07
N GLY A 462 -2.48 1.48 -19.89
CA GLY A 462 -3.53 1.27 -20.87
C GLY A 462 -4.92 1.05 -20.26
N ILE A 463 -5.80 0.38 -21.01
CA ILE A 463 -7.16 0.04 -20.58
C ILE A 463 -7.33 -1.48 -20.65
N LEU A 464 -7.71 -2.07 -19.52
CA LEU A 464 -7.99 -3.49 -19.38
C LEU A 464 -9.49 -3.72 -19.21
N ALA A 465 -10.01 -4.83 -19.71
CA ALA A 465 -11.42 -5.16 -19.62
C ALA A 465 -11.66 -6.67 -19.45
N SER A 466 -12.63 -7.04 -18.62
CA SER A 466 -13.03 -8.43 -18.37
C SER A 466 -14.49 -8.54 -17.94
N THR A 467 -15.08 -9.73 -18.07
CA THR A 467 -16.34 -10.09 -17.41
C THR A 467 -16.13 -10.62 -15.99
N ASP A 468 -14.88 -10.92 -15.62
CA ASP A 468 -14.46 -11.41 -14.31
C ASP A 468 -13.65 -10.32 -13.58
N PRO A 469 -14.11 -9.84 -12.41
CA PRO A 469 -13.45 -8.75 -11.70
C PRO A 469 -12.13 -9.14 -11.03
N VAL A 470 -12.00 -10.41 -10.61
CA VAL A 470 -10.78 -10.91 -9.95
C VAL A 470 -9.68 -11.03 -10.99
N ALA A 471 -10.00 -11.57 -12.16
CA ALA A 471 -9.06 -11.68 -13.27
C ALA A 471 -8.58 -10.30 -13.75
N LEU A 472 -9.49 -9.31 -13.80
CA LEU A 472 -9.14 -7.95 -14.19
C LEU A 472 -8.19 -7.29 -13.19
N ASP A 473 -8.52 -7.33 -11.90
CA ASP A 473 -7.69 -6.71 -10.88
C ASP A 473 -6.36 -7.45 -10.72
N GLN A 474 -6.34 -8.80 -10.81
CA GLN A 474 -5.10 -9.58 -10.83
C GLN A 474 -4.22 -9.21 -12.04
N ALA A 475 -4.80 -9.02 -13.22
CA ALA A 475 -4.04 -8.58 -14.39
C ALA A 475 -3.42 -7.20 -14.22
N CYS A 476 -4.14 -6.26 -13.59
CA CYS A 476 -3.61 -4.95 -13.27
C CYS A 476 -2.45 -5.05 -12.27
N VAL A 477 -2.62 -5.82 -11.19
CA VAL A 477 -1.58 -6.09 -10.18
C VAL A 477 -0.35 -6.73 -10.82
N ASP A 478 -0.51 -7.77 -11.63
CA ASP A 478 0.61 -8.43 -12.30
C ASP A 478 1.38 -7.44 -13.20
N ILE A 479 0.72 -6.48 -13.85
CA ILE A 479 1.43 -5.45 -14.63
C ILE A 479 2.25 -4.54 -13.72
N VAL A 480 1.72 -4.15 -12.55
CA VAL A 480 2.47 -3.36 -11.55
C VAL A 480 3.73 -4.11 -11.10
N TYR A 481 3.58 -5.39 -10.74
CA TYR A 481 4.70 -6.23 -10.26
C TYR A 481 5.72 -6.57 -11.35
N ASN A 482 5.29 -6.64 -12.62
CA ASN A 482 6.18 -6.87 -13.76
C ASN A 482 6.79 -5.56 -14.33
N THR A 483 6.42 -4.40 -13.80
CA THR A 483 7.04 -3.11 -14.12
C THR A 483 8.31 -2.94 -13.29
N PRO A 484 9.42 -2.39 -13.84
CA PRO A 484 10.64 -2.21 -13.06
C PRO A 484 10.39 -1.46 -11.74
N ARG A 485 10.92 -1.98 -10.61
CA ARG A 485 10.69 -1.41 -9.26
C ARG A 485 11.04 0.08 -9.13
N LYS A 486 11.96 0.60 -9.95
CA LYS A 486 12.26 2.05 -10.01
C LYS A 486 11.06 2.91 -10.46
N GLU A 487 10.06 2.32 -11.10
CA GLU A 487 8.85 2.97 -11.61
C GLU A 487 7.61 2.55 -10.80
N SER A 488 7.52 1.29 -10.36
CA SER A 488 6.35 0.76 -9.64
C SER A 488 6.52 0.61 -8.13
N GLY A 489 7.71 0.92 -7.60
CA GLY A 489 8.11 0.60 -6.22
C GLY A 489 7.18 1.15 -5.14
N ALA A 490 6.73 2.41 -5.29
CA ALA A 490 5.81 3.02 -4.33
C ALA A 490 4.42 2.35 -4.34
N LEU A 491 3.93 1.96 -5.52
CA LEU A 491 2.65 1.27 -5.65
C LEU A 491 2.74 -0.19 -5.13
N ILE A 492 3.86 -0.87 -5.38
CA ILE A 492 4.13 -2.20 -4.80
C ILE A 492 4.18 -2.10 -3.27
N GLU A 493 4.92 -1.15 -2.71
CA GLU A 493 4.97 -0.93 -1.26
C GLU A 493 3.58 -0.70 -0.68
N ARG A 494 2.76 0.15 -1.32
CA ARG A 494 1.38 0.39 -0.88
C ARG A 494 0.53 -0.89 -0.89
N ILE A 495 0.68 -1.73 -1.91
CA ILE A 495 -0.04 -3.01 -2.00
C ILE A 495 0.43 -3.96 -0.89
N GLU A 496 1.74 -4.10 -0.70
CA GLU A 496 2.35 -5.03 0.26
C GLU A 496 2.08 -4.61 1.72
N SER A 497 2.29 -3.33 2.06
CA SER A 497 2.11 -2.81 3.43
C SER A 497 0.67 -2.84 3.93
N ARG A 498 -0.30 -3.03 3.02
CA ARG A 498 -1.73 -3.15 3.31
C ARG A 498 -2.29 -4.55 3.08
N ASN A 499 -1.44 -5.53 2.76
CA ASN A 499 -1.86 -6.89 2.40
C ASN A 499 -2.87 -6.92 1.24
N GLY A 500 -2.79 -6.00 0.29
CA GLY A 500 -3.84 -5.78 -0.72
C GLY A 500 -4.15 -7.01 -1.59
N ILE A 501 -3.15 -7.86 -1.85
CA ILE A 501 -3.30 -9.12 -2.59
C ILE A 501 -4.34 -10.05 -1.95
N HIS A 502 -4.49 -9.99 -0.63
CA HIS A 502 -5.42 -10.84 0.11
C HIS A 502 -6.89 -10.64 -0.31
N THR A 503 -7.25 -9.46 -0.80
CA THR A 503 -8.58 -9.24 -1.40
C THR A 503 -8.84 -10.20 -2.57
N LEU A 504 -7.84 -10.41 -3.43
CA LEU A 504 -7.95 -11.27 -4.61
C LEU A 504 -7.98 -12.75 -4.24
N GLU A 505 -7.22 -13.13 -3.20
CA GLU A 505 -7.22 -14.47 -2.63
C GLU A 505 -8.60 -14.84 -2.09
N HIS A 506 -9.12 -14.02 -1.17
CA HIS A 506 -10.44 -14.26 -0.59
C HIS A 506 -11.53 -14.24 -1.66
N ALA A 507 -11.46 -13.29 -2.61
CA ALA A 507 -12.42 -13.21 -3.71
C ALA A 507 -12.48 -14.50 -4.55
N GLU A 508 -11.34 -15.11 -4.86
CA GLU A 508 -11.30 -16.40 -5.57
C GLU A 508 -11.85 -17.54 -4.70
N GLU A 509 -11.50 -17.58 -3.41
CA GLU A 509 -11.96 -18.61 -2.45
C GLU A 509 -13.49 -18.63 -2.29
N ILE A 510 -14.10 -17.45 -2.15
CA ILE A 510 -15.56 -17.30 -2.10
C ILE A 510 -16.22 -17.50 -3.47
N GLY A 511 -15.45 -17.51 -4.57
CA GLY A 511 -15.92 -17.76 -5.93
C GLY A 511 -16.50 -16.53 -6.63
N LEU A 512 -15.96 -15.34 -6.35
CA LEU A 512 -16.29 -14.11 -7.09
C LEU A 512 -15.72 -14.11 -8.51
N GLY A 513 -14.57 -14.75 -8.71
CA GLY A 513 -13.88 -14.83 -9.99
C GLY A 513 -12.62 -15.68 -9.88
N SER A 514 -11.73 -15.60 -10.85
CA SER A 514 -10.44 -16.28 -10.81
C SER A 514 -9.27 -15.32 -10.84
N ARG A 515 -8.21 -15.63 -10.09
CA ARG A 515 -6.92 -14.95 -10.20
C ARG A 515 -6.20 -15.31 -11.50
N ASN A 516 -6.42 -16.51 -12.04
CA ASN A 516 -5.86 -16.88 -13.33
C ASN A 516 -6.60 -16.17 -14.47
N TYR A 517 -5.85 -15.69 -15.48
CA TYR A 517 -6.43 -15.03 -16.65
C TYR A 517 -5.64 -15.29 -17.93
N ASN A 518 -6.32 -15.19 -19.08
CA ASN A 518 -5.69 -15.09 -20.39
C ASN A 518 -5.62 -13.62 -20.81
N LEU A 519 -4.42 -13.07 -20.99
CA LEU A 519 -4.26 -11.69 -21.47
C LEU A 519 -4.31 -11.62 -23.00
N VAL A 520 -5.28 -10.89 -23.54
CA VAL A 520 -5.42 -10.64 -24.98
C VAL A 520 -5.12 -9.18 -25.27
N ASN A 521 -3.98 -8.91 -25.90
CA ASN A 521 -3.66 -7.58 -26.41
C ASN A 521 -4.39 -7.35 -27.74
N ILE A 522 -5.25 -6.32 -27.79
CA ILE A 522 -6.13 -6.04 -28.93
C ILE A 522 -5.54 -5.05 -29.94
N ASP A 523 -4.34 -4.54 -29.68
CA ASP A 523 -3.61 -3.63 -30.57
C ASP A 523 -2.84 -4.40 -31.67
N LYS A 524 -2.87 -5.73 -31.63
CA LYS A 524 -2.07 -6.64 -32.47
C LYS A 524 -2.80 -7.17 -33.69
#